data_AF-A0A7Y5H3R6-F1
#
_entry.id   AF-A0A7Y5H3R6-F1
#
_cell.length_a   1.000
_cell.length_b   1.000
_cell.length_c   1.000
_cell.angle_alpha   90.00
_cell.angle_beta   90.00
_cell.angle_gamma   90.00
#
_symmetry.space_group_name_H-M   'P 1'
#
loop_
_entity.id
_entity.type
_entity.pdbx_description
1 polymer ?
#
loop_
_entity_poly.entity_id
_entity_poly.type
_entity_poly.pdbx_seq_one_letter_code
_entity_poly.pdbx_strand_id
1 'polypeptide(L)'
;MNPIRSLLVLLITMLVTLSSCEGPESGTFSGIYFGRPPRKLRDGQGYFEMWLGFPKTGGGKEWVSILKFDRVESTNKPFLNNKAATLKKPDRDLSDAVSAAISIELENDPDPAMPNRIFMSGEFSNGVASLELSGEDALNLDLSDPAVISGKFVLGTPSDTINDNDDSGVWFVDAPFGQPQNPGLSLPTLPNGFKYEAWIATQSETVCISTGQFKRADSMDYNGTGPNGGNTPTPNVPGEDLVYDQFNVDVQGRTVDVSVQEAYLDTFAFPIRIQKTIQKNPLTNAKDYWDVVVSVEPDPDNDPEEPFAVFPLVKFGPIFESVNTVIPLTNFTGGVSQYVVIDLSKL
;
A
#
# COMPACT_ATOMS: atom_id res chain seq x y z
N MET A 1 36.95 -16.24 -24.01
CA MET A 1 36.13 -17.32 -23.41
C MET A 1 35.37 -16.69 -22.25
N ASN A 2 34.14 -16.25 -22.49
CA ASN A 2 33.24 -15.71 -21.46
C ASN A 2 32.17 -16.76 -21.18
N PRO A 3 31.93 -17.18 -19.92
CA PRO A 3 30.74 -17.96 -19.62
C PRO A 3 29.57 -17.00 -19.39
N ILE A 4 28.59 -17.06 -20.30
CA ILE A 4 27.26 -16.51 -20.12
C ILE A 4 26.62 -17.27 -18.95
N ARG A 5 26.37 -16.58 -17.83
CA ARG A 5 25.50 -17.08 -16.77
C ARG A 5 24.06 -16.87 -17.21
N SER A 6 23.42 -17.90 -17.77
CA SER A 6 21.97 -17.97 -17.86
C SER A 6 21.41 -18.07 -16.44
N LEU A 7 20.73 -17.01 -16.00
CA LEU A 7 19.91 -17.03 -14.80
C LEU A 7 18.62 -17.80 -15.14
N LEU A 8 18.57 -19.06 -14.76
CA LEU A 8 17.35 -19.87 -14.83
C LEU A 8 16.43 -19.41 -13.71
N VAL A 9 15.44 -18.56 -14.03
CA VAL A 9 14.33 -18.24 -13.13
C VAL A 9 13.48 -19.51 -13.02
N LEU A 10 13.65 -20.23 -11.91
CA LEU A 10 12.85 -21.39 -11.58
C LEU A 10 11.49 -20.90 -11.07
N LEU A 11 10.51 -20.78 -11.98
CA LEU A 11 9.12 -20.54 -11.62
C LEU A 11 8.60 -21.83 -10.94
N ILE A 12 8.63 -21.89 -9.61
CA ILE A 12 8.02 -22.98 -8.85
C ILE A 12 6.51 -22.75 -8.90
N THR A 13 5.82 -23.41 -9.84
CA THR A 13 4.38 -23.60 -9.77
C THR A 13 4.07 -24.50 -8.57
N MET A 14 3.84 -23.88 -7.41
CA MET A 14 3.38 -24.56 -6.22
C MET A 14 1.93 -24.98 -6.46
N LEU A 15 1.72 -26.25 -6.82
CA LEU A 15 0.39 -26.84 -6.93
C LEU A 15 -0.18 -26.97 -5.51
N VAL A 16 -0.90 -25.95 -5.05
CA VAL A 16 -1.56 -25.96 -3.74
C VAL A 16 -2.74 -26.92 -3.81
N THR A 17 -2.60 -28.10 -3.21
CA THR A 17 -3.72 -29.03 -3.03
C THR A 17 -4.62 -28.50 -1.91
N LEU A 18 -5.73 -27.87 -2.28
CA LEU A 18 -6.75 -27.37 -1.35
C LEU A 18 -7.51 -28.57 -0.76
N SER A 19 -7.24 -28.89 0.51
CA SER A 19 -8.03 -29.85 1.30
C SER A 19 -8.67 -29.10 2.47
N SER A 20 -9.91 -28.67 2.30
CA SER A 20 -10.74 -28.14 3.38
C SER A 20 -11.56 -29.27 4.01
N CYS A 21 -11.51 -29.39 5.35
CA CYS A 21 -12.23 -30.41 6.11
C CYS A 21 -13.69 -29.95 6.31
N GLU A 22 -14.65 -30.80 5.94
CA GLU A 22 -16.08 -30.48 5.84
C GLU A 22 -16.76 -30.20 7.20
N GLY A 23 -17.53 -29.12 7.23
CA GLY A 23 -18.61 -28.84 8.18
C GLY A 23 -19.73 -28.09 7.45
N PRO A 24 -21.01 -28.23 7.83
CA PRO A 24 -22.11 -27.86 6.95
C PRO A 24 -22.56 -26.41 7.17
N GLU A 25 -21.82 -25.41 6.69
CA GLU A 25 -22.32 -24.02 6.60
C GLU A 25 -21.76 -23.31 5.35
N SER A 26 -22.68 -22.70 4.58
CA SER A 26 -22.50 -21.72 3.47
C SER A 26 -21.16 -21.69 2.72
N GLY A 27 -21.17 -22.15 1.46
CA GLY A 27 -20.20 -21.81 0.40
C GLY A 27 -18.74 -22.09 0.77
N THR A 28 -18.23 -23.29 0.49
CA THR A 28 -16.81 -23.55 0.67
C THR A 28 -16.00 -22.70 -0.33
N PHE A 29 -15.09 -21.85 0.16
CA PHE A 29 -14.14 -21.06 -0.64
C PHE A 29 -13.05 -21.93 -1.30
N SER A 30 -13.40 -23.13 -1.75
CA SER A 30 -12.48 -24.19 -2.15
C SER A 30 -11.62 -23.84 -3.38
N GLY A 31 -11.87 -22.70 -4.03
CA GLY A 31 -11.12 -22.21 -5.19
C GLY A 31 -10.51 -20.81 -5.05
N ILE A 32 -10.56 -20.17 -3.88
CA ILE A 32 -9.94 -18.85 -3.66
C ILE A 32 -8.90 -18.97 -2.55
N TYR A 33 -7.65 -18.60 -2.84
CA TYR A 33 -6.56 -18.63 -1.88
C TYR A 33 -5.90 -17.27 -1.76
N PHE A 34 -6.05 -16.64 -0.60
CA PHE A 34 -5.36 -15.42 -0.20
C PHE A 34 -4.03 -15.80 0.44
N GLY A 35 -2.98 -15.95 -0.37
CA GLY A 35 -1.63 -16.19 0.14
C GLY A 35 -1.16 -15.03 1.02
N ARG A 36 -1.57 -13.81 0.65
CA ARG A 36 -1.42 -12.59 1.44
C ARG A 36 -2.65 -11.71 1.22
N PRO A 37 -3.63 -11.75 2.12
CA PRO A 37 -4.82 -10.91 1.98
C PRO A 37 -4.46 -9.44 2.14
N PRO A 38 -5.26 -8.54 1.54
CA PRO A 38 -5.15 -7.12 1.85
C PRO A 38 -5.43 -6.88 3.34
N ARG A 39 -4.87 -5.79 3.87
CA ARG A 39 -5.14 -5.34 5.23
C ARG A 39 -6.65 -5.15 5.41
N LYS A 40 -7.16 -5.52 6.58
CA LYS A 40 -8.55 -5.24 6.95
C LYS A 40 -8.82 -3.73 6.82
N LEU A 41 -9.94 -3.40 6.18
CA LEU A 41 -10.45 -2.03 6.15
C LEU A 41 -11.15 -1.71 7.49
N ARG A 42 -11.02 -0.48 7.96
CA ARG A 42 -11.76 0.01 9.14
C ARG A 42 -13.23 0.22 8.77
N ASP A 43 -14.09 0.26 9.77
CA ASP A 43 -15.53 0.40 9.55
C ASP A 43 -15.84 1.72 8.82
N GLY A 44 -16.63 1.65 7.74
CA GLY A 44 -17.02 2.82 6.93
C GLY A 44 -16.06 3.21 5.81
N GLN A 45 -14.98 2.44 5.61
CA GLN A 45 -14.01 2.65 4.52
C GLN A 45 -14.36 1.91 3.23
N GLY A 46 -15.49 1.19 3.23
CA GLY A 46 -15.92 0.36 2.13
C GLY A 46 -15.43 -1.09 2.25
N TYR A 47 -15.24 -1.74 1.10
CA TYR A 47 -14.94 -3.18 1.04
C TYR A 47 -14.15 -3.52 -0.23
N PHE A 48 -13.43 -4.64 -0.17
CA PHE A 48 -12.87 -5.25 -1.37
C PHE A 48 -13.94 -6.00 -2.14
N GLU A 49 -13.88 -5.94 -3.46
CA GLU A 49 -14.75 -6.71 -4.34
C GLU A 49 -13.94 -7.48 -5.37
N MET A 50 -14.28 -8.76 -5.52
CA MET A 50 -13.64 -9.67 -6.45
C MET A 50 -14.53 -9.90 -7.66
N TRP A 51 -13.91 -9.90 -8.84
CA TRP A 51 -14.59 -9.90 -10.13
C TRP A 51 -14.04 -10.99 -11.05
N LEU A 52 -14.90 -11.54 -11.89
CA LEU A 52 -14.53 -12.33 -13.06
C LEU A 52 -14.81 -11.53 -14.33
N GLY A 53 -13.82 -11.47 -15.22
CA GLY A 53 -13.92 -10.81 -16.52
C GLY A 53 -14.27 -11.82 -17.61
N PHE A 54 -15.36 -11.57 -18.31
CA PHE A 54 -15.84 -12.36 -19.45
C PHE A 54 -15.62 -11.58 -20.75
N PRO A 55 -15.26 -12.22 -21.86
CA PRO A 55 -15.04 -11.53 -23.12
C PRO A 55 -16.34 -10.89 -23.65
N LYS A 56 -16.26 -9.63 -24.09
CA LYS A 56 -17.35 -8.93 -24.79
C LYS A 56 -17.23 -9.09 -26.31
N THR A 57 -18.38 -9.20 -26.99
CA THR A 57 -18.43 -9.08 -28.45
C THR A 57 -17.93 -7.69 -28.86
N GLY A 58 -16.86 -7.64 -29.67
CA GLY A 58 -16.23 -6.38 -30.10
C GLY A 58 -15.02 -5.95 -29.26
N GLY A 59 -14.60 -6.75 -28.29
CA GLY A 59 -13.38 -6.53 -27.49
C GLY A 59 -13.66 -6.02 -26.07
N GLY A 60 -12.69 -6.22 -25.18
CA GLY A 60 -12.79 -5.88 -23.77
C GLY A 60 -13.50 -6.94 -22.92
N LYS A 61 -13.70 -6.59 -21.64
CA LYS A 61 -14.22 -7.49 -20.60
C LYS A 61 -15.56 -6.98 -20.06
N GLU A 62 -16.46 -7.90 -19.74
CA GLU A 62 -17.61 -7.69 -18.88
C GLU A 62 -17.29 -8.28 -17.50
N TRP A 63 -17.33 -7.43 -16.49
CA TRP A 63 -16.97 -7.81 -15.13
C TRP A 63 -18.19 -8.21 -14.34
N VAL A 64 -18.13 -9.37 -13.68
CA VAL A 64 -19.18 -9.88 -12.80
C VAL A 64 -18.62 -10.05 -11.40
N SER A 65 -19.23 -9.37 -10.44
CA SER A 65 -18.91 -9.49 -9.02
C SER A 65 -19.23 -10.89 -8.50
N ILE A 66 -18.26 -11.49 -7.80
CA ILE A 66 -18.41 -12.82 -7.19
C ILE A 66 -18.24 -12.81 -5.67
N LEU A 67 -17.56 -11.83 -5.08
CA LEU A 67 -17.29 -11.81 -3.65
C LEU A 67 -17.05 -10.38 -3.16
N LYS A 68 -17.65 -10.01 -2.02
CA LYS A 68 -17.37 -8.77 -1.29
C LYS A 68 -16.83 -9.11 0.10
N PHE A 69 -15.77 -8.45 0.56
CA PHE A 69 -15.13 -8.71 1.85
C PHE A 69 -14.36 -7.48 2.37
N ASP A 70 -14.33 -7.28 3.69
CA ASP A 70 -13.53 -6.23 4.35
C ASP A 70 -12.22 -6.76 4.94
N ARG A 71 -12.14 -8.08 5.14
CA ARG A 71 -10.97 -8.78 5.68
C ARG A 71 -10.95 -10.24 5.29
N VAL A 72 -9.80 -10.86 5.50
CA VAL A 72 -9.63 -12.32 5.44
C VAL A 72 -8.95 -12.78 6.72
N GLU A 73 -9.54 -13.77 7.39
CA GLU A 73 -8.95 -14.36 8.59
C GLU A 73 -7.78 -15.31 8.24
N SER A 74 -6.96 -15.65 9.23
CA SER A 74 -5.80 -16.56 9.08
C SER A 74 -6.14 -17.95 8.54
N THR A 75 -7.42 -18.34 8.57
CA THR A 75 -7.95 -19.57 7.99
C THR A 75 -8.33 -19.45 6.51
N ASN A 76 -7.93 -18.36 5.84
CA ASN A 76 -8.26 -18.06 4.45
C ASN A 76 -9.77 -17.89 4.23
N LYS A 77 -10.47 -17.34 5.23
CA LYS A 77 -11.91 -17.11 5.20
C LYS A 77 -12.21 -15.62 5.10
N PRO A 78 -12.83 -15.15 4.01
CA PRO A 78 -13.21 -13.75 3.86
C PRO A 78 -14.47 -13.44 4.70
N PHE A 79 -14.50 -12.24 5.25
CA PHE A 79 -15.62 -11.70 6.03
C PHE A 79 -16.04 -10.36 5.48
N LEU A 80 -17.32 -10.04 5.64
CA LEU A 80 -17.91 -8.73 5.37
C LEU A 80 -18.81 -8.35 6.54
N ASN A 81 -18.59 -7.18 7.14
CA ASN A 81 -19.38 -6.64 8.24
C ASN A 81 -19.59 -7.66 9.38
N ASN A 82 -18.47 -8.29 9.80
CA ASN A 82 -18.42 -9.31 10.84
C ASN A 82 -19.21 -10.60 10.57
N LYS A 83 -19.59 -10.86 9.32
CA LYS A 83 -20.21 -12.10 8.87
C LYS A 83 -19.33 -12.77 7.84
N ALA A 84 -19.38 -14.11 7.77
CA ALA A 84 -18.73 -14.83 6.68
C ALA A 84 -19.23 -14.26 5.35
N ALA A 85 -18.30 -13.90 4.47
CA ALA A 85 -18.65 -13.38 3.16
C ALA A 85 -19.35 -14.48 2.34
N THR A 86 -20.16 -14.08 1.36
CA THR A 86 -20.88 -15.03 0.51
C THR A 86 -20.33 -14.96 -0.90
N LEU A 87 -19.81 -16.08 -1.38
CA LEU A 87 -19.49 -16.25 -2.80
C LEU A 87 -20.78 -16.30 -3.62
N LYS A 88 -20.86 -15.47 -4.66
CA LYS A 88 -21.96 -15.42 -5.61
C LYS A 88 -21.51 -16.09 -6.90
N LYS A 89 -22.17 -17.18 -7.26
CA LYS A 89 -21.96 -17.82 -8.55
C LYS A 89 -22.56 -16.93 -9.66
N PRO A 90 -21.78 -16.54 -10.69
CA PRO A 90 -22.31 -15.78 -11.81
C PRO A 90 -23.28 -16.64 -12.63
N ASP A 91 -24.27 -16.00 -13.25
CA ASP A 91 -25.17 -16.65 -14.22
C ASP A 91 -24.49 -16.80 -15.60
N ARG A 92 -23.32 -17.43 -15.60
CA ARG A 92 -22.43 -17.67 -16.75
C ARG A 92 -21.65 -18.96 -16.57
N ASP A 93 -21.18 -19.53 -17.67
CA ASP A 93 -20.21 -20.61 -17.59
C ASP A 93 -18.88 -20.04 -17.09
N LEU A 94 -18.37 -20.55 -15.97
CA LEU A 94 -17.11 -20.09 -15.40
C LEU A 94 -15.94 -20.31 -16.36
N SER A 95 -16.00 -21.34 -17.22
CA SER A 95 -14.95 -21.63 -18.19
C SER A 95 -14.80 -20.55 -19.29
N ASP A 96 -15.78 -19.65 -19.42
CA ASP A 96 -15.70 -18.49 -20.32
C ASP A 96 -14.97 -17.29 -19.70
N ALA A 97 -14.66 -17.32 -18.39
CA ALA A 97 -13.93 -16.25 -17.73
C ALA A 97 -12.47 -16.23 -18.23
N VAL A 98 -12.00 -15.04 -18.62
CA VAL A 98 -10.65 -14.81 -19.16
C VAL A 98 -9.73 -14.09 -18.18
N SER A 99 -10.29 -13.38 -17.20
CA SER A 99 -9.52 -12.68 -16.17
C SER A 99 -10.24 -12.65 -14.83
N ALA A 100 -9.50 -12.31 -13.79
CA ALA A 100 -10.04 -11.96 -12.50
C ALA A 100 -9.35 -10.71 -11.94
N ALA A 101 -10.02 -10.04 -11.03
CA ALA A 101 -9.54 -8.80 -10.45
C ALA A 101 -10.10 -8.57 -9.04
N ILE A 102 -9.41 -7.75 -8.25
CA ILE A 102 -9.87 -7.22 -6.98
C ILE A 102 -9.83 -5.70 -7.03
N SER A 103 -10.98 -5.08 -6.72
CA SER A 103 -11.13 -3.64 -6.54
C SER A 103 -11.35 -3.29 -5.07
N ILE A 104 -11.24 -1.99 -4.77
CA ILE A 104 -11.81 -1.40 -3.56
C ILE A 104 -13.05 -0.58 -3.93
N GLU A 105 -14.18 -0.91 -3.31
CA GLU A 105 -15.39 -0.10 -3.32
C GLU A 105 -15.44 0.78 -2.08
N LEU A 106 -15.77 2.05 -2.27
CA LEU A 106 -15.99 2.97 -1.17
C LEU A 106 -17.42 2.76 -0.61
N GLU A 107 -17.61 2.97 0.69
CA GLU A 107 -18.90 2.72 1.39
C GLU A 107 -20.09 3.46 0.73
N ASN A 108 -19.81 4.62 0.12
CA ASN A 108 -20.82 5.48 -0.52
C ASN A 108 -20.86 5.37 -2.05
N ASP A 109 -20.39 4.25 -2.64
CA ASP A 109 -20.49 4.00 -4.08
C ASP A 109 -21.79 3.22 -4.41
N PRO A 110 -22.82 3.87 -4.98
CA PRO A 110 -24.06 3.20 -5.34
C PRO A 110 -23.99 2.49 -6.70
N ASP A 111 -22.91 2.70 -7.48
CA ASP A 111 -22.78 2.08 -8.80
C ASP A 111 -22.42 0.60 -8.65
N PRO A 112 -23.26 -0.33 -9.14
CA PRO A 112 -22.92 -1.75 -9.11
C PRO A 112 -21.88 -2.14 -10.17
N ALA A 113 -21.49 -1.25 -11.07
CA ALA A 113 -20.43 -1.50 -12.04
C ALA A 113 -19.07 -1.58 -11.35
N MET A 114 -18.15 -2.31 -11.99
CA MET A 114 -16.77 -2.36 -11.51
C MET A 114 -16.14 -0.96 -11.50
N PRO A 115 -15.53 -0.52 -10.39
CA PRO A 115 -14.93 0.79 -10.30
C PRO A 115 -13.61 0.81 -11.08
N ASN A 116 -13.06 2.01 -11.25
CA ASN A 116 -11.70 2.20 -11.74
C ASN A 116 -10.61 1.90 -10.69
N ARG A 117 -10.97 1.52 -9.46
CA ARG A 117 -10.06 1.25 -8.35
C ARG A 117 -9.62 -0.21 -8.26
N ILE A 118 -9.13 -0.76 -9.38
CA ILE A 118 -8.60 -2.13 -9.44
C ILE A 118 -7.14 -2.11 -9.01
N PHE A 119 -6.81 -2.86 -7.96
CA PHE A 119 -5.43 -2.88 -7.45
C PHE A 119 -4.72 -4.22 -7.67
N MET A 120 -5.46 -5.30 -7.94
CA MET A 120 -4.89 -6.58 -8.36
C MET A 120 -5.68 -7.17 -9.52
N SER A 121 -4.99 -7.77 -10.48
CA SER A 121 -5.62 -8.49 -11.59
C SER A 121 -4.74 -9.61 -12.13
N GLY A 122 -5.32 -10.52 -12.89
CA GLY A 122 -4.62 -11.64 -13.52
C GLY A 122 -5.49 -12.35 -14.55
N GLU A 123 -4.85 -12.92 -15.57
CA GLU A 123 -5.52 -13.70 -16.60
C GLU A 123 -5.63 -15.18 -16.22
N PHE A 124 -6.70 -15.84 -16.69
CA PHE A 124 -6.86 -17.27 -16.50
C PHE A 124 -6.00 -18.05 -17.50
N SER A 125 -5.22 -18.99 -16.98
CA SER A 125 -4.53 -20.03 -17.75
C SER A 125 -4.91 -21.39 -17.19
N ASN A 126 -5.51 -22.26 -18.02
CA ASN A 126 -6.04 -23.56 -17.61
C ASN A 126 -7.00 -23.49 -16.40
N GLY A 127 -7.82 -22.43 -16.34
CA GLY A 127 -8.80 -22.22 -15.27
C GLY A 127 -8.22 -21.69 -13.96
N VAL A 128 -6.94 -21.33 -13.92
CA VAL A 128 -6.28 -20.74 -12.74
C VAL A 128 -5.77 -19.33 -13.06
N ALA A 129 -6.05 -18.37 -12.20
CA ALA A 129 -5.54 -17.00 -12.27
C ALA A 129 -4.73 -16.65 -11.03
N SER A 130 -3.65 -15.90 -11.26
CA SER A 130 -2.73 -15.35 -10.27
C SER A 130 -2.93 -13.85 -10.23
N LEU A 131 -3.50 -13.30 -9.14
CA LEU A 131 -3.75 -11.87 -9.06
C LEU A 131 -2.52 -11.15 -8.51
N GLU A 132 -2.07 -10.12 -9.24
CA GLU A 132 -0.87 -9.35 -8.94
C GLU A 132 -1.11 -7.84 -9.17
N LEU A 133 -0.30 -6.98 -8.54
CA LEU A 133 -0.36 -5.51 -8.70
C LEU A 133 0.03 -5.06 -10.12
N SER A 134 0.86 -5.85 -10.79
CA SER A 134 1.36 -5.67 -12.15
C SER A 134 0.42 -6.24 -13.22
N GLY A 135 -0.70 -6.86 -12.83
CA GLY A 135 -1.68 -7.38 -13.79
C GLY A 135 -2.22 -6.29 -14.72
N GLU A 136 -2.62 -6.68 -15.93
CA GLU A 136 -3.01 -5.76 -17.03
C GLU A 136 -4.07 -4.72 -16.61
N ASP A 137 -5.06 -5.13 -15.82
CA ASP A 137 -6.16 -4.26 -15.36
C ASP A 137 -5.88 -3.59 -13.99
N ALA A 138 -4.70 -3.80 -13.40
CA ALA A 138 -4.36 -3.36 -12.04
C ALA A 138 -3.48 -2.09 -12.03
N LEU A 139 -2.66 -1.91 -10.99
CA LEU A 139 -1.88 -0.69 -10.74
C LEU A 139 -0.70 -0.47 -11.70
N ASN A 140 -0.36 -1.48 -12.51
CA ASN A 140 0.86 -1.48 -13.31
C ASN A 140 2.12 -1.29 -12.44
N LEU A 141 2.13 -1.91 -11.26
CA LEU A 141 3.25 -1.85 -10.32
C LEU A 141 3.97 -3.19 -10.23
N ASP A 142 5.16 -3.24 -10.81
CA ASP A 142 6.14 -4.30 -10.55
C ASP A 142 7.11 -3.84 -9.46
N LEU A 143 6.88 -4.31 -8.24
CA LEU A 143 7.74 -3.97 -7.09
C LEU A 143 9.10 -4.70 -7.13
N SER A 144 9.28 -5.67 -8.04
CA SER A 144 10.49 -6.48 -8.13
C SER A 144 11.64 -5.81 -8.88
N ASP A 145 11.35 -4.77 -9.67
CA ASP A 145 12.36 -4.02 -10.44
C ASP A 145 12.72 -2.67 -9.77
N PRO A 146 13.87 -2.59 -9.06
CA PRO A 146 14.35 -1.34 -8.45
C PRO A 146 14.80 -0.29 -9.49
N ALA A 147 14.87 -0.63 -10.78
CA ALA A 147 15.11 0.35 -11.84
C ALA A 147 13.84 1.13 -12.21
N VAL A 148 12.65 0.58 -11.93
CA VAL A 148 11.35 1.19 -12.28
C VAL A 148 10.82 2.03 -11.11
N ILE A 149 10.93 1.50 -9.89
CA ILE A 149 10.54 2.17 -8.65
C ILE A 149 11.79 2.45 -7.84
N SER A 150 12.06 3.72 -7.55
CA SER A 150 13.14 4.14 -6.65
C SER A 150 12.79 5.44 -5.95
N GLY A 151 13.41 5.70 -4.80
CA GLY A 151 13.10 6.87 -4.01
C GLY A 151 14.26 7.33 -3.14
N LYS A 152 14.30 8.65 -2.91
CA LYS A 152 15.17 9.33 -1.98
C LYS A 152 14.39 10.46 -1.33
N PHE A 153 14.79 10.81 -0.12
CA PHE A 153 14.30 12.00 0.56
C PHE A 153 15.41 12.68 1.35
N VAL A 154 15.15 13.91 1.78
CA VAL A 154 15.99 14.70 2.66
C VAL A 154 15.12 15.23 3.78
N LEU A 155 15.64 15.19 5.01
CA LEU A 155 15.05 15.91 6.13
C LEU A 155 15.46 17.40 6.06
N GLY A 156 14.50 18.30 6.12
CA GLY A 156 14.72 19.76 6.13
C GLY A 156 13.41 20.53 6.08
N THR A 157 13.46 21.80 6.47
CA THR A 157 12.29 22.71 6.47
C THR A 157 12.50 23.91 5.53
N PRO A 158 12.59 23.69 4.19
CA PRO A 158 12.82 24.75 3.21
C PRO A 158 11.74 25.85 3.15
N SER A 159 10.58 25.65 3.79
CA SER A 159 9.50 26.64 3.87
C SER A 159 9.67 27.67 4.98
N ASP A 160 10.75 27.61 5.77
CA ASP A 160 11.13 28.68 6.68
C ASP A 160 12.63 29.05 6.64
N THR A 161 13.06 29.88 7.59
CA THR A 161 14.46 30.33 7.75
C THR A 161 15.04 29.95 9.11
N ILE A 162 14.36 29.06 9.84
CA ILE A 162 14.74 28.57 11.15
C ILE A 162 15.60 27.32 10.92
N ASN A 163 16.69 27.16 11.68
CA ASN A 163 17.68 26.11 11.43
C ASN A 163 17.79 25.09 12.58
N ASP A 164 16.96 25.22 13.61
CA ASP A 164 16.88 24.30 14.74
C ASP A 164 15.65 23.39 14.68
N ASN A 165 14.88 23.45 13.59
CA ASN A 165 13.71 22.64 13.28
C ASN A 165 13.81 21.92 11.92
N ASP A 166 14.98 21.92 11.25
CA ASP A 166 15.14 21.26 9.94
C ASP A 166 14.88 19.74 10.00
N ASP A 167 14.85 19.13 11.19
CA ASP A 167 14.41 17.75 11.39
C ASP A 167 12.88 17.56 11.30
N SER A 168 12.11 18.64 11.19
CA SER A 168 10.65 18.65 11.22
C SER A 168 10.04 18.77 9.82
N GLY A 169 10.67 18.19 8.80
CA GLY A 169 10.18 18.19 7.43
C GLY A 169 10.78 17.08 6.59
N VAL A 170 10.03 16.60 5.60
CA VAL A 170 10.44 15.51 4.69
C VAL A 170 10.18 15.93 3.26
N TRP A 171 11.23 15.94 2.43
CA TRP A 171 11.14 16.29 1.02
C TRP A 171 11.74 15.22 0.13
N PHE A 172 11.01 14.81 -0.90
CA PHE A 172 11.47 13.76 -1.80
C PHE A 172 12.33 14.33 -2.93
N VAL A 173 13.55 14.73 -2.58
CA VAL A 173 14.57 15.31 -3.45
C VAL A 173 15.82 14.43 -3.56
N ASP A 174 16.60 14.61 -4.62
CA ASP A 174 17.81 13.81 -4.89
C ASP A 174 19.13 14.40 -4.38
N ALA A 175 19.08 15.62 -3.82
CA ALA A 175 20.24 16.37 -3.36
C ALA A 175 19.93 17.16 -2.07
N PRO A 176 20.95 17.46 -1.23
CA PRO A 176 20.78 18.37 -0.10
C PRO A 176 20.27 19.76 -0.53
N PHE A 177 19.50 20.42 0.33
CA PHE A 177 19.14 21.82 0.23
C PHE A 177 20.37 22.71 0.07
N GLY A 178 20.23 23.74 -0.77
CA GLY A 178 21.33 24.59 -1.23
C GLY A 178 22.00 24.11 -2.54
N GLN A 179 21.62 22.94 -3.05
CA GLN A 179 21.94 22.46 -4.40
C GLN A 179 20.70 22.54 -5.32
N PRO A 180 20.86 22.40 -6.65
CA PRO A 180 19.72 22.20 -7.55
C PRO A 180 18.89 20.99 -7.10
N GLN A 181 17.58 21.18 -6.93
CA GLN A 181 16.66 20.15 -6.45
C GLN A 181 16.01 19.44 -7.65
N ASN A 182 16.30 18.16 -7.86
CA ASN A 182 15.55 17.31 -8.78
C ASN A 182 14.63 16.36 -7.99
N PRO A 183 13.61 15.76 -8.65
CA PRO A 183 12.77 14.73 -8.05
C PRO A 183 13.58 13.57 -7.47
N GLY A 184 13.33 13.26 -6.19
CA GLY A 184 13.91 12.12 -5.50
C GLY A 184 13.14 10.81 -5.74
N LEU A 185 11.90 10.87 -6.24
CA LEU A 185 11.08 9.71 -6.56
C LEU A 185 11.10 9.39 -8.06
N SER A 186 11.15 8.10 -8.37
CA SER A 186 10.81 7.53 -9.67
C SER A 186 9.70 6.50 -9.44
N LEU A 187 8.50 6.80 -9.92
CA LEU A 187 7.30 6.00 -9.72
C LEU A 187 6.53 5.86 -11.05
N PRO A 188 5.93 4.69 -11.33
CA PRO A 188 5.04 4.50 -12.47
C PRO A 188 3.84 5.46 -12.44
N THR A 189 3.22 5.68 -13.59
CA THR A 189 1.93 6.37 -13.64
C THR A 189 0.84 5.39 -13.19
N LEU A 190 0.09 5.78 -12.15
CA LEU A 190 -1.04 5.01 -11.67
C LEU A 190 -2.26 5.13 -12.60
N PRO A 191 -3.13 4.10 -12.68
CA PRO A 191 -4.43 4.20 -13.30
C PRO A 191 -5.32 5.27 -12.66
N ASN A 192 -6.38 5.67 -13.37
CA ASN A 192 -7.42 6.53 -12.80
C ASN A 192 -8.06 5.86 -11.57
N GLY A 193 -8.35 6.63 -10.53
CA GLY A 193 -8.89 6.11 -9.27
C GLY A 193 -7.83 5.85 -8.20
N PHE A 194 -6.56 6.14 -8.48
CA PHE A 194 -5.49 6.10 -7.49
C PHE A 194 -4.61 7.35 -7.50
N LYS A 195 -3.94 7.57 -6.37
CA LYS A 195 -2.87 8.56 -6.14
C LYS A 195 -1.76 7.90 -5.34
N TYR A 196 -0.60 8.54 -5.29
CA TYR A 196 0.37 8.24 -4.25
C TYR A 196 0.13 9.15 -3.04
N GLU A 197 0.50 8.67 -1.87
CA GLU A 197 0.58 9.47 -0.66
C GLU A 197 1.85 9.11 0.10
N ALA A 198 2.48 10.12 0.69
CA ALA A 198 3.66 9.93 1.51
C ALA A 198 3.29 10.12 2.98
N TRP A 199 3.94 9.34 3.84
CA TRP A 199 3.63 9.31 5.26
C TRP A 199 4.90 9.21 6.09
N ILE A 200 4.83 9.82 7.27
CA ILE A 200 5.73 9.59 8.39
C ILE A 200 4.97 8.73 9.40
N ALA A 201 5.46 7.53 9.68
CA ALA A 201 4.81 6.58 10.57
C ALA A 201 5.70 6.25 11.77
N THR A 202 5.12 6.01 12.94
CA THR A 202 5.89 5.40 14.04
C THR A 202 6.25 3.95 13.67
N GLN A 203 7.30 3.38 14.26
CA GLN A 203 7.71 1.98 14.00
C GLN A 203 6.59 0.93 14.24
N SER A 204 5.56 1.26 15.02
CA SER A 204 4.37 0.41 15.23
C SER A 204 3.17 0.77 14.36
N GLU A 205 3.31 1.79 13.52
CA GLU A 205 2.27 2.38 12.65
C GLU A 205 0.99 2.75 13.40
N THR A 206 1.13 3.02 14.69
CA THR A 206 0.00 3.44 15.52
C THR A 206 -0.35 4.90 15.28
N VAL A 207 0.55 5.64 14.63
CA VAL A 207 0.38 7.04 14.24
C VAL A 207 1.03 7.19 12.87
N CYS A 208 0.25 7.59 11.88
CA CYS A 208 0.72 7.99 10.56
C CYS A 208 0.39 9.47 10.36
N ILE A 209 1.35 10.22 9.82
CA ILE A 209 1.21 11.62 9.48
C ILE A 209 1.39 11.71 7.97
N SER A 210 0.31 12.07 7.26
CA SER A 210 0.40 12.36 5.84
C SER A 210 1.31 13.56 5.60
N THR A 211 2.14 13.47 4.57
CA THR A 211 2.93 14.59 4.04
C THR A 211 2.38 15.05 2.68
N GLY A 212 1.16 14.64 2.33
CA GLY A 212 0.51 15.03 1.09
C GLY A 212 0.34 13.95 0.03
N GLN A 213 -0.76 14.07 -0.71
CA GLN A 213 -1.10 13.23 -1.87
C GLN A 213 -0.52 13.81 -3.16
N PHE A 214 -0.05 12.96 -4.07
CA PHE A 214 0.49 13.38 -5.36
C PHE A 214 0.21 12.37 -6.48
N LYS A 215 0.15 12.86 -7.72
CA LYS A 215 0.12 12.00 -8.93
C LYS A 215 1.44 11.93 -9.67
N ARG A 216 2.35 12.85 -9.37
CA ARG A 216 3.61 13.04 -10.09
C ARG A 216 4.72 13.34 -9.10
N ALA A 217 5.87 12.70 -9.32
CA ALA A 217 7.08 12.92 -8.53
C ALA A 217 7.77 14.26 -8.80
N ASP A 218 7.46 14.90 -9.93
CA ASP A 218 8.11 16.12 -10.44
C ASP A 218 7.25 17.38 -10.31
N SER A 219 6.26 17.34 -9.43
CA SER A 219 5.43 18.49 -9.04
C SER A 219 5.16 18.45 -7.55
N MET A 220 4.81 19.60 -6.97
CA MET A 220 4.21 19.63 -5.63
C MET A 220 3.03 18.65 -5.52
N ASP A 221 2.85 18.11 -4.33
CA ASP A 221 1.63 17.42 -3.91
C ASP A 221 0.41 18.37 -3.91
N TYR A 222 -0.77 17.81 -3.65
CA TYR A 222 -2.03 18.53 -3.73
C TYR A 222 -2.23 19.58 -2.63
N ASN A 223 -1.50 19.46 -1.51
CA ASN A 223 -1.52 20.40 -0.39
C ASN A 223 -0.32 21.38 -0.40
N GLY A 224 0.64 21.23 -1.31
CA GLY A 224 1.76 22.15 -1.47
C GLY A 224 2.77 22.00 -0.35
N THR A 225 2.89 23.01 0.52
CA THR A 225 3.71 22.92 1.74
C THR A 225 2.94 22.38 2.94
N GLY A 226 1.68 22.00 2.72
CA GLY A 226 0.76 21.58 3.77
C GLY A 226 0.32 22.71 4.71
N PRO A 227 -0.62 22.41 5.62
CA PRO A 227 -1.12 23.37 6.61
C PRO A 227 -0.07 23.77 7.65
N ASN A 228 0.97 22.95 7.82
CA ASN A 228 2.01 23.13 8.83
C ASN A 228 3.29 23.78 8.28
N GLY A 229 3.34 24.06 6.98
CA GLY A 229 4.46 24.71 6.32
C GLY A 229 4.55 26.21 6.59
N GLY A 230 5.74 26.75 6.40
CA GLY A 230 6.02 28.17 6.44
C GLY A 230 5.80 28.91 5.12
N ASN A 231 6.37 30.11 5.06
CA ASN A 231 6.03 31.12 4.05
C ASN A 231 7.13 31.32 2.98
N THR A 232 8.21 30.53 3.00
CA THR A 232 9.25 30.61 1.97
C THR A 232 9.01 29.63 0.83
N PRO A 233 9.56 29.91 -0.37
CA PRO A 233 9.43 29.00 -1.51
C PRO A 233 10.09 27.64 -1.24
N THR A 234 9.39 26.57 -1.61
CA THR A 234 9.84 25.19 -1.47
C THR A 234 10.18 24.53 -2.81
N PRO A 235 10.85 23.37 -2.80
CA PRO A 235 11.02 22.56 -4.00
C PRO A 235 9.69 22.20 -4.67
N ASN A 236 9.66 22.16 -6.00
CA ASN A 236 8.48 21.73 -6.75
C ASN A 236 8.46 20.20 -6.92
N VAL A 237 8.42 19.48 -5.81
CA VAL A 237 8.30 18.02 -5.70
C VAL A 237 7.40 17.70 -4.48
N PRO A 238 6.95 16.44 -4.30
CA PRO A 238 6.23 16.07 -3.08
C PRO A 238 7.10 16.28 -1.83
N GLY A 239 6.48 16.75 -0.75
CA GLY A 239 7.15 16.99 0.53
C GLY A 239 6.44 18.01 1.40
N GLU A 240 6.66 17.93 2.70
CA GLU A 240 5.98 18.79 3.67
C GLU A 240 6.91 19.22 4.81
N ASP A 241 6.72 20.46 5.25
CA ASP A 241 7.28 21.01 6.49
C ASP A 241 6.23 20.93 7.59
N LEU A 242 6.64 20.50 8.78
CA LEU A 242 5.80 20.30 9.95
C LEU A 242 6.16 21.29 11.06
N VAL A 243 6.18 22.60 10.73
CA VAL A 243 6.82 23.64 11.56
C VAL A 243 5.86 24.55 12.35
N TYR A 244 4.55 24.58 12.04
CA TYR A 244 3.55 25.38 12.78
C TYR A 244 2.52 24.50 13.56
N ASP A 245 2.66 24.43 14.90
CA ASP A 245 1.74 23.94 15.99
C ASP A 245 0.39 23.27 15.58
N GLN A 246 0.21 21.94 15.65
CA GLN A 246 -0.17 21.14 16.85
C GLN A 246 0.71 19.92 17.12
N PHE A 247 1.76 19.77 16.34
CA PHE A 247 2.71 18.69 16.45
C PHE A 247 4.07 19.34 16.62
N ASN A 248 4.59 19.46 17.84
CA ASN A 248 6.04 19.52 18.03
C ASN A 248 6.60 18.14 17.64
N VAL A 249 6.43 17.73 16.37
CA VAL A 249 7.01 16.50 15.82
C VAL A 249 8.36 16.90 15.29
N ASP A 250 9.28 17.08 16.23
CA ASP A 250 10.68 16.81 15.95
C ASP A 250 10.72 15.34 15.48
N VAL A 251 11.03 15.10 14.20
CA VAL A 251 11.18 13.74 13.62
C VAL A 251 12.40 13.03 14.24
N GLN A 252 13.14 13.70 15.14
CA GLN A 252 14.17 13.16 16.03
C GLN A 252 13.80 13.20 17.53
N GLY A 253 12.53 13.47 17.88
CA GLY A 253 11.94 13.06 19.16
C GLY A 253 11.76 14.12 20.26
N ARG A 254 10.95 15.15 20.02
CA ARG A 254 10.47 16.07 21.07
C ARG A 254 8.96 16.16 21.18
N THR A 255 8.38 15.18 21.87
CA THR A 255 7.06 15.22 22.53
C THR A 255 5.87 15.46 21.62
N VAL A 256 5.29 14.36 21.15
CA VAL A 256 3.88 14.29 20.81
C VAL A 256 3.12 13.75 22.02
N ASP A 257 2.27 14.56 22.64
CA ASP A 257 1.20 14.06 23.51
C ASP A 257 0.10 13.46 22.62
N VAL A 258 0.40 12.35 21.94
CA VAL A 258 -0.67 11.52 21.37
C VAL A 258 -1.30 10.82 22.56
N SER A 259 -2.54 11.20 22.91
CA SER A 259 -3.36 10.35 23.76
C SER A 259 -3.57 9.05 23.02
N VAL A 260 -2.74 8.05 23.31
CA VAL A 260 -2.83 6.69 22.77
C VAL A 260 -4.19 6.14 23.20
N GLN A 261 -5.18 6.25 22.33
CA GLN A 261 -6.38 5.43 22.40
C GLN A 261 -5.92 4.04 21.94
N GLU A 262 -6.20 3.02 22.75
CA GLU A 262 -5.69 1.66 22.55
C GLU A 262 -5.94 1.17 21.12
N ALA A 263 -4.86 1.12 20.31
CA ALA A 263 -4.90 0.53 18.99
C ALA A 263 -5.20 -0.96 19.15
N TYR A 264 -6.31 -1.41 18.57
CA TYR A 264 -6.64 -2.81 18.47
C TYR A 264 -5.45 -3.54 17.83
N LEU A 265 -4.91 -4.53 18.54
CA LEU A 265 -3.91 -5.47 18.02
C LEU A 265 -4.58 -6.39 16.98
N ASP A 266 -4.91 -5.86 15.81
CA ASP A 266 -5.28 -6.68 14.65
C ASP A 266 -3.98 -7.19 14.00
N THR A 267 -3.84 -8.52 14.00
CA THR A 267 -2.57 -9.28 13.89
C THR A 267 -2.02 -9.40 12.46
N PHE A 268 -2.19 -8.39 11.61
CA PHE A 268 -1.60 -8.36 10.26
C PHE A 268 -0.98 -7.00 9.87
N ALA A 269 -0.42 -6.29 10.84
CA ALA A 269 0.54 -5.21 10.59
C ALA A 269 1.89 -5.84 10.21
N PHE A 270 2.30 -5.70 8.95
CA PHE A 270 3.63 -6.02 8.40
C PHE A 270 4.07 -7.49 8.56
N PRO A 271 4.64 -8.14 7.53
CA PRO A 271 5.17 -9.48 7.72
C PRO A 271 6.41 -9.46 8.64
N ILE A 272 6.15 -9.65 9.94
CA ILE A 272 6.99 -10.26 10.99
C ILE A 272 8.30 -9.54 11.38
N ARG A 273 8.34 -9.06 12.63
CA ARG A 273 9.44 -9.41 13.54
C ARG A 273 8.98 -9.56 15.00
N ILE A 274 8.94 -10.80 15.47
CA ILE A 274 8.99 -11.13 16.89
C ILE A 274 10.43 -10.88 17.38
N GLN A 275 10.63 -9.90 18.25
CA GLN A 275 11.55 -9.98 19.41
C GLN A 275 10.93 -9.15 20.55
N LYS A 276 10.22 -9.79 21.48
CA LYS A 276 10.76 -10.33 22.74
C LYS A 276 11.16 -9.23 23.75
N THR A 277 10.29 -9.09 24.75
CA THR A 277 10.50 -8.43 26.06
C THR A 277 10.50 -6.91 26.05
N ILE A 278 9.30 -6.34 26.25
CA ILE A 278 9.08 -5.01 26.80
C ILE A 278 9.75 -5.00 28.18
N GLN A 279 10.98 -4.48 28.27
CA GLN A 279 11.44 -3.92 29.54
C GLN A 279 10.73 -2.57 29.70
N LYS A 280 9.86 -2.53 30.70
CA LYS A 280 9.17 -1.36 31.19
C LYS A 280 10.20 -0.37 31.76
N ASN A 281 10.85 0.39 30.87
CA ASN A 281 11.54 1.62 31.23
C ASN A 281 10.75 2.79 30.64
N PRO A 282 10.39 3.80 31.43
CA PRO A 282 9.80 5.02 30.89
C PRO A 282 10.87 5.69 30.00
N LEU A 283 10.62 5.74 28.69
CA LEU A 283 11.57 6.16 27.66
C LEU A 283 11.87 7.65 27.81
N THR A 284 12.96 8.00 28.49
CA THR A 284 13.45 9.38 28.59
C THR A 284 14.36 9.80 27.42
N ASN A 285 14.53 8.98 26.39
CA ASN A 285 15.30 9.29 25.16
C ASN A 285 14.59 8.72 23.92
N ALA A 286 13.46 9.30 23.51
CA ALA A 286 12.69 8.90 22.32
C ALA A 286 13.34 9.38 20.99
N LYS A 287 14.65 9.18 20.82
CA LYS A 287 15.42 9.79 19.72
C LYS A 287 15.28 9.15 18.32
N ASP A 288 14.64 8.00 18.13
CA ASP A 288 15.14 7.10 17.07
C ASP A 288 14.11 6.17 16.35
N TYR A 289 12.84 6.49 16.07
CA TYR A 289 11.93 5.46 15.49
C TYR A 289 10.79 5.95 14.58
N TRP A 290 11.11 6.61 13.46
CA TRP A 290 10.14 6.93 12.41
C TRP A 290 10.45 6.20 11.11
N ASP A 291 9.38 5.72 10.47
CA ASP A 291 9.39 5.14 9.15
C ASP A 291 8.88 6.18 8.14
N VAL A 292 9.48 6.22 6.95
CA VAL A 292 8.99 7.02 5.83
C VAL A 292 8.47 6.06 4.78
N VAL A 293 7.18 6.18 4.45
CA VAL A 293 6.52 5.28 3.50
C VAL A 293 5.81 6.06 2.41
N VAL A 294 5.83 5.52 1.20
CA VAL A 294 4.97 5.97 0.09
C VAL A 294 4.00 4.85 -0.18
N SER A 295 2.71 5.16 -0.13
CA SER A 295 1.60 4.24 -0.41
C SER A 295 0.89 4.62 -1.72
N VAL A 296 0.12 3.67 -2.25
CA VAL A 296 -0.87 3.90 -3.30
C VAL A 296 -2.23 3.98 -2.65
N GLU A 297 -2.89 5.13 -2.74
CA GLU A 297 -4.19 5.39 -2.14
C GLU A 297 -5.29 5.41 -3.20
N PRO A 298 -6.48 4.85 -2.92
CA PRO A 298 -7.63 5.07 -3.77
C PRO A 298 -8.02 6.56 -3.81
N ASP A 299 -8.70 6.96 -4.87
CA ASP A 299 -9.21 8.33 -5.07
C ASP A 299 -10.71 8.26 -5.41
N PRO A 300 -11.61 8.74 -4.53
CA PRO A 300 -11.36 9.31 -3.21
C PRO A 300 -10.70 8.34 -2.21
N ASP A 301 -9.96 8.92 -1.27
CA ASP A 301 -9.27 8.20 -0.21
C ASP A 301 -10.26 7.44 0.69
N ASN A 302 -9.93 6.18 0.98
CA ASN A 302 -10.71 5.32 1.86
C ASN A 302 -10.33 5.52 3.33
N ASP A 303 -9.13 6.03 3.62
CA ASP A 303 -8.59 6.22 4.96
C ASP A 303 -7.57 7.37 5.06
N PRO A 304 -8.00 8.60 5.37
CA PRO A 304 -7.08 9.73 5.48
C PRO A 304 -6.16 9.69 6.72
N GLU A 305 -6.32 8.72 7.62
CA GLU A 305 -5.54 8.63 8.86
C GLU A 305 -4.44 7.56 8.79
N GLU A 306 -4.52 6.64 7.84
CA GLU A 306 -3.61 5.51 7.76
C GLU A 306 -3.36 5.11 6.30
N PRO A 307 -2.13 4.72 5.95
CA PRO A 307 -1.81 4.34 4.59
C PRO A 307 -2.53 3.07 4.14
N PHE A 308 -2.91 3.02 2.87
CA PHE A 308 -3.42 1.83 2.22
C PHE A 308 -2.35 0.74 2.07
N ALA A 309 -2.80 -0.49 1.84
CA ALA A 309 -2.01 -1.71 1.93
C ALA A 309 -0.95 -1.92 0.83
N VAL A 310 -0.72 -0.94 -0.05
CA VAL A 310 0.23 -1.03 -1.16
C VAL A 310 1.33 0.01 -0.99
N PHE A 311 2.51 -0.44 -0.57
CA PHE A 311 3.67 0.40 -0.30
C PHE A 311 4.77 0.19 -1.35
N PRO A 312 4.87 1.00 -2.42
CA PRO A 312 5.98 0.88 -3.36
C PRO A 312 7.35 1.18 -2.74
N LEU A 313 7.45 2.13 -1.80
CA LEU A 313 8.72 2.61 -1.24
C LEU A 313 8.63 2.81 0.27
N VAL A 314 9.66 2.37 0.99
CA VAL A 314 9.77 2.48 2.45
C VAL A 314 11.20 2.72 2.91
N LYS A 315 11.35 3.43 4.03
CA LYS A 315 12.54 3.46 4.90
C LYS A 315 12.04 3.10 6.28
N PHE A 316 12.43 1.92 6.77
CA PHE A 316 12.10 1.47 8.12
C PHE A 316 13.24 1.68 9.11
N GLY A 317 12.86 1.94 10.34
CA GLY A 317 13.74 2.05 11.49
C GLY A 317 14.38 3.43 11.62
N PRO A 318 15.23 3.60 12.64
CA PRO A 318 15.86 4.87 12.96
C PRO A 318 16.52 5.53 11.73
N ILE A 319 16.24 6.82 11.59
CA ILE A 319 16.97 7.72 10.71
C ILE A 319 18.09 8.32 11.55
N PHE A 320 19.31 7.81 11.35
CA PHE A 320 20.51 8.29 12.05
C PHE A 320 21.28 9.35 11.24
N GLU A 321 20.85 9.56 10.00
CA GLU A 321 21.46 10.50 9.08
C GLU A 321 21.28 11.94 9.58
N SER A 322 22.29 12.77 9.38
CA SER A 322 22.18 14.20 9.68
C SER A 322 21.09 14.84 8.83
N VAL A 323 20.46 15.86 9.40
CA VAL A 323 19.57 16.74 8.65
C VAL A 323 20.25 17.25 7.38
N ASN A 324 19.48 17.50 6.33
CA ASN A 324 19.98 17.89 5.02
C ASN A 324 20.93 16.87 4.36
N THR A 325 20.71 15.57 4.61
CA THR A 325 21.41 14.46 3.94
C THR A 325 20.43 13.67 3.08
N VAL A 326 20.90 13.17 1.93
CA VAL A 326 20.09 12.33 1.05
C VAL A 326 19.97 10.92 1.64
N ILE A 327 18.74 10.52 1.94
CA ILE A 327 18.39 9.24 2.53
C ILE A 327 17.68 8.39 1.47
N PRO A 328 18.16 7.18 1.15
CA PRO A 328 17.52 6.31 0.19
C PRO A 328 16.28 5.62 0.79
N LEU A 329 15.23 5.50 -0.03
CA LEU A 329 14.12 4.58 0.18
C LEU A 329 14.44 3.24 -0.47
N THR A 330 13.82 2.19 0.04
CA THR A 330 13.90 0.84 -0.50
C THR A 330 12.56 0.42 -1.05
N ASN A 331 12.56 -0.30 -2.17
CA ASN A 331 11.35 -0.94 -2.64
C ASN A 331 10.88 -1.92 -1.56
N PHE A 332 9.64 -1.79 -1.13
CA PHE A 332 9.11 -2.72 -0.17
C PHE A 332 8.74 -4.03 -0.86
N THR A 333 9.75 -4.88 -1.03
CA THR A 333 9.58 -6.22 -1.58
C THR A 333 9.24 -7.23 -0.50
N GLY A 334 8.77 -6.80 0.69
CA GLY A 334 8.51 -7.59 1.91
C GLY A 334 7.58 -8.81 1.74
N GLY A 335 7.15 -9.09 0.51
CA GLY A 335 7.18 -10.42 -0.10
C GLY A 335 6.40 -10.38 -1.41
N VAL A 336 7.05 -9.72 -2.37
CA VAL A 336 6.87 -9.61 -3.83
C VAL A 336 5.48 -9.44 -4.45
N SER A 337 4.38 -10.00 -3.94
CA SER A 337 3.03 -9.70 -4.43
C SER A 337 2.01 -9.99 -3.32
N GLN A 338 1.00 -9.14 -3.13
CA GLN A 338 -0.27 -9.65 -2.60
C GLN A 338 -0.75 -10.66 -3.63
N TYR A 339 -0.76 -11.94 -3.26
CA TYR A 339 -1.09 -13.00 -4.19
C TYR A 339 -2.41 -13.63 -3.78
N VAL A 340 -3.39 -13.50 -4.66
CA VAL A 340 -4.66 -14.20 -4.58
C VAL A 340 -4.74 -15.17 -5.75
N VAL A 341 -4.88 -16.46 -5.48
CA VAL A 341 -5.13 -17.50 -6.49
C VAL A 341 -6.63 -17.66 -6.65
N ILE A 342 -7.10 -17.79 -7.88
CA ILE A 342 -8.46 -18.29 -8.18
C ILE A 342 -8.35 -19.53 -9.06
N ASP A 343 -9.00 -20.63 -8.66
CA ASP A 343 -9.16 -21.88 -9.42
C ASP A 343 -10.65 -22.11 -9.71
N LEU A 344 -11.04 -21.91 -10.97
CA LEU A 344 -12.42 -22.02 -11.43
C LEU A 344 -12.99 -23.44 -11.28
N SER A 345 -12.16 -24.48 -11.25
CA SER A 345 -12.61 -25.87 -11.11
C SER A 345 -13.12 -26.19 -9.70
N LYS A 346 -12.91 -25.28 -8.76
CA LYS A 346 -13.23 -25.42 -7.33
C LYS A 346 -14.25 -24.41 -6.82
N LEU A 347 -14.75 -23.53 -7.69
CA LEU A 347 -15.77 -22.51 -7.38
C LEU A 347 -17.22 -23.03 -7.50
#